data_AF-A0A151NQE2-F1
#
_entry.id   AF-A0A151NQE2-F1
#
_cell.length_a   1.000
_cell.length_b   1.000
_cell.length_c   1.000
_cell.angle_alpha   90.00
_cell.angle_beta   90.00
_cell.angle_gamma   90.00
#
_symmetry.space_group_name_H-M   'P 1'
#
loop_
_entity.id
_entity.type
_entity.pdbx_description
1 polymer ?
#
loop_
_entity_poly.entity_id
_entity_poly.type
_entity_poly.pdbx_seq_one_letter_code
_entity_poly.pdbx_strand_id
1 'polypeptide(L)'
;MTSLPFVVHATKYQCAVSPQQRKDCGYPGIRAETCHQRGCCFDASITDVPWCFTPFSKLATGECAMDVYKRRECGFPGISEEQCEERGCCFDSNYPGVRWCFHPLTRKDY
;
A
#
# COMPACT_ATOMS: atom_id res chain seq x y z
N MET A 1 -2.91 24.06 15.23
CA MET A 1 -2.69 22.61 15.43
C MET A 1 -4.03 21.90 15.28
N THR A 2 -4.45 21.63 14.06
CA THR A 2 -5.58 20.73 13.79
C THR A 2 -5.00 19.54 13.07
N SER A 3 -4.91 18.41 13.77
CA SER A 3 -4.71 17.11 13.12
C SER A 3 -5.84 16.95 12.12
N LEU A 4 -5.56 17.13 10.83
CA LEU A 4 -6.41 16.56 9.79
C LEU A 4 -6.50 15.06 10.11
N PRO A 5 -7.68 14.43 10.01
CA PRO A 5 -7.74 12.98 10.09
C PRO A 5 -6.76 12.48 9.03
N PHE A 6 -5.84 11.60 9.40
CA PHE A 6 -4.96 10.93 8.46
C PHE A 6 -5.86 10.20 7.45
N VAL A 7 -6.22 10.87 6.36
CA VAL A 7 -6.79 10.22 5.20
C VAL A 7 -5.60 9.47 4.62
N VAL A 8 -5.53 8.18 4.92
CA VAL A 8 -4.56 7.25 4.35
C VAL A 8 -4.89 7.18 2.85
N HIS A 9 -4.33 8.11 2.10
CA HIS A 9 -4.45 8.12 0.65
C HIS A 9 -3.62 6.97 0.13
N ALA A 10 -4.25 6.10 -0.66
CA ALA A 10 -3.54 5.04 -1.33
C ALA A 10 -2.45 5.64 -2.22
N THR A 11 -1.21 5.17 -2.06
CA THR A 11 -0.10 5.60 -2.91
C THR A 11 -0.28 5.07 -4.34
N LYS A 12 0.41 5.67 -5.31
CA LYS A 12 0.40 5.20 -6.71
C LYS A 12 0.75 3.71 -6.81
N TYR A 13 1.67 3.23 -5.98
CA TYR A 13 2.06 1.83 -5.92
C TYR A 13 0.93 0.95 -5.38
N GLN A 14 0.29 1.38 -4.29
CA GLN A 14 -0.87 0.69 -3.71
C GLN A 14 -2.06 0.64 -4.70
N CYS A 15 -2.15 1.57 -5.66
CA CYS A 15 -3.16 1.54 -6.71
C CYS A 15 -2.83 0.71 -7.95
N ALA A 16 -1.65 0.09 -8.02
CA ALA A 16 -1.25 -0.79 -9.13
C ALA A 16 -1.85 -2.21 -9.02
N VAL A 17 -3.15 -2.31 -8.70
CA VAL A 17 -3.89 -3.57 -8.62
C VAL A 17 -4.30 -4.01 -10.04
N SER A 18 -4.04 -5.27 -10.39
CA SER A 18 -4.50 -5.80 -11.68
C SER A 18 -6.04 -5.73 -11.78
N PRO A 19 -6.62 -5.38 -12.94
CA PRO A 19 -8.06 -5.14 -13.05
C PRO A 19 -8.93 -6.29 -12.54
N GLN A 20 -8.51 -7.53 -12.79
CA GLN A 20 -9.22 -8.75 -12.39
C GLN A 20 -9.13 -9.04 -10.88
N GLN A 21 -8.18 -8.43 -10.17
CA GLN A 21 -7.99 -8.57 -8.73
C GLN A 21 -8.60 -7.41 -7.93
N ARG A 22 -9.16 -6.40 -8.61
CA ARG A 22 -9.82 -5.27 -7.96
C ARG A 22 -11.00 -5.75 -7.13
N LYS A 23 -11.01 -5.36 -5.86
CA LYS A 23 -12.15 -5.54 -4.96
C LYS A 23 -12.83 -4.19 -4.77
N ASP A 24 -14.15 -4.17 -4.81
CA ASP A 24 -14.93 -2.95 -4.69
C ASP A 24 -14.64 -2.22 -3.35
N CYS A 25 -14.51 -0.90 -3.41
CA CYS A 25 -14.33 -0.02 -2.26
C CYS A 25 -15.30 1.18 -2.27
N GLY A 26 -16.43 1.04 -2.94
CA GLY A 26 -17.36 2.14 -3.14
C GLY A 26 -18.77 1.68 -3.44
N TYR A 27 -19.40 2.40 -4.34
CA TYR A 27 -20.73 2.10 -4.86
C TYR A 27 -20.79 2.52 -6.33
N PRO A 28 -21.71 1.95 -7.13
CA PRO A 28 -21.85 2.31 -8.54
C PRO A 28 -22.02 3.82 -8.74
N GLY A 29 -21.25 4.40 -9.66
CA GLY A 29 -21.30 5.84 -9.95
C GLY A 29 -20.57 6.74 -8.95
N ILE A 30 -19.81 6.18 -7.99
CA ILE A 30 -18.95 6.97 -7.11
C ILE A 30 -17.97 7.85 -7.91
N ARG A 31 -17.77 9.09 -7.46
CA ARG A 31 -16.81 10.02 -8.07
C ARG A 31 -15.40 9.72 -7.59
N ALA A 32 -14.40 10.02 -8.43
CA ALA A 32 -12.99 9.82 -8.12
C ALA A 32 -12.58 10.44 -6.77
N GLU A 33 -12.98 11.68 -6.53
CA GLU A 33 -12.69 12.39 -5.26
C GLU A 33 -13.25 11.65 -4.04
N THR A 34 -14.51 11.22 -4.08
CA THR A 34 -15.14 10.47 -2.99
C THR A 34 -14.49 9.10 -2.80
N CYS A 35 -14.05 8.45 -3.88
CA CYS A 35 -13.29 7.20 -3.79
C CYS A 35 -11.94 7.40 -3.07
N HIS A 36 -11.19 8.45 -3.42
CA HIS A 36 -9.91 8.77 -2.79
C HIS A 36 -10.06 9.18 -1.32
N GLN A 37 -11.09 9.95 -0.98
CA GLN A 37 -11.40 10.32 0.42
C GLN A 37 -11.71 9.10 1.29
N ARG A 38 -12.15 7.98 0.70
CA ARG A 38 -12.36 6.70 1.38
C ARG A 38 -11.06 5.89 1.53
N GLY A 39 -9.92 6.45 1.12
CA GLY A 39 -8.61 5.78 1.13
C GLY A 39 -8.45 4.75 0.00
N CYS A 40 -9.22 4.89 -1.08
CA CYS A 40 -9.26 3.92 -2.17
C CYS A 40 -8.74 4.44 -3.50
N CYS A 41 -8.49 3.50 -4.40
CA CYS A 41 -7.96 3.75 -5.72
C CYS A 41 -9.10 3.90 -6.73
N PHE A 42 -8.95 4.85 -7.65
CA PHE A 42 -9.93 5.09 -8.70
C PHE A 42 -9.31 4.93 -10.09
N ASP A 43 -9.91 4.09 -10.92
CA ASP A 43 -9.57 3.97 -12.35
C ASP A 43 -10.80 3.51 -13.16
N ALA A 44 -11.34 4.44 -13.94
CA ALA A 44 -12.49 4.22 -14.82
C ALA A 44 -12.12 3.94 -16.27
N SER A 45 -10.82 3.73 -16.58
CA SER A 45 -10.36 3.46 -17.95
C SER A 45 -10.68 2.05 -18.45
N ILE A 46 -11.15 1.16 -17.56
CA ILE A 46 -11.42 -0.25 -17.83
C ILE A 46 -12.87 -0.56 -17.45
N THR A 47 -13.63 -1.19 -18.36
CA THR A 47 -15.01 -1.61 -18.12
C THR A 47 -15.09 -2.96 -17.40
N ASP A 48 -16.26 -3.30 -16.88
CA ASP A 48 -16.56 -4.61 -16.26
C ASP A 48 -15.69 -4.97 -15.04
N VAL A 49 -15.07 -3.98 -14.42
CA VAL A 49 -14.30 -4.10 -13.17
C VAL A 49 -14.66 -2.94 -12.23
N PRO A 50 -14.44 -3.08 -10.90
CA PRO A 50 -14.64 -1.97 -9.97
C PRO A 50 -13.75 -0.77 -10.33
N TRP A 51 -14.38 0.39 -10.51
CA TRP A 51 -13.67 1.65 -10.75
C TRP A 51 -13.10 2.22 -9.46
N CYS A 52 -13.83 2.11 -8.35
CA CYS A 52 -13.32 2.38 -7.02
C CYS A 52 -12.96 1.07 -6.34
N PHE A 53 -11.68 0.85 -6.07
CA PHE A 53 -11.18 -0.43 -5.59
C PHE A 53 -10.24 -0.26 -4.40
N THR A 54 -10.17 -1.31 -3.58
CA THR A 54 -9.27 -1.35 -2.43
C THR A 54 -7.83 -1.29 -2.90
N PRO A 55 -6.97 -0.47 -2.29
CA PRO A 55 -5.54 -0.50 -2.57
C PRO A 55 -4.97 -1.89 -2.27
N PHE A 56 -3.91 -2.23 -2.99
CA PHE A 56 -3.04 -3.33 -2.60
C PHE A 56 -2.38 -3.01 -1.25
N SER A 57 -2.51 -3.91 -0.29
CA SER A 57 -1.84 -3.81 1.01
C SER A 57 -0.97 -5.05 1.22
N LYS A 58 0.35 -4.85 1.28
CA LYS A 58 1.30 -5.91 1.63
C LYS A 58 1.16 -6.39 3.08
N LEU A 59 0.55 -5.58 3.94
CA LEU A 59 0.17 -5.96 5.29
C LEU A 59 -1.01 -6.95 5.24
N ALA A 60 -2.00 -6.70 4.39
CA ALA A 60 -3.16 -7.58 4.24
C ALA A 60 -2.81 -8.93 3.55
N THR A 61 -1.79 -8.97 2.71
CA THR A 61 -1.27 -10.22 2.12
C THR A 61 -0.31 -10.97 3.05
N GLY A 62 0.08 -10.37 4.18
CA GLY A 62 1.10 -10.91 5.09
C GLY A 62 2.53 -10.85 4.56
N GLU A 63 2.75 -10.25 3.38
CA GLU A 63 4.07 -10.17 2.75
C GLU A 63 5.05 -9.29 3.55
N CYS A 64 4.55 -8.33 4.33
CA CYS A 64 5.39 -7.55 5.25
C CYS A 64 5.52 -8.15 6.66
N ALA A 65 4.78 -9.22 6.96
CA ALA A 65 4.76 -9.84 8.29
C ALA A 65 5.91 -10.86 8.41
N MET A 66 7.08 -10.39 8.84
CA MET A 66 8.26 -11.23 9.07
C MET A 66 9.02 -10.80 10.32
N ASP A 67 9.87 -11.71 10.81
CA ASP A 67 10.83 -11.42 11.89
C ASP A 67 11.73 -10.22 11.53
N VAL A 68 11.83 -9.26 12.45
CA VAL A 68 12.56 -7.99 12.25
C VAL A 68 14.03 -8.18 11.92
N TYR A 69 14.65 -9.26 12.40
CA TYR A 69 16.06 -9.58 12.15
C TYR A 69 16.27 -10.25 10.78
N LYS A 70 15.22 -10.88 10.24
CA LYS A 70 15.23 -11.52 8.91
C LYS A 70 14.94 -10.55 7.75
N ARG A 71 14.51 -9.32 8.06
CA ARG A 71 14.26 -8.28 7.06
C ARG A 71 15.44 -8.09 6.13
N ARG A 72 15.24 -7.98 4.82
CA ARG A 72 16.33 -7.60 3.90
C ARG A 72 16.22 -6.14 3.54
N GLU A 73 17.31 -5.39 3.64
CA GLU A 73 17.34 -3.95 3.37
C GLU A 73 16.79 -3.66 1.96
N CYS A 74 15.88 -2.69 1.86
CA CYS A 74 15.35 -2.20 0.59
C CYS A 74 15.42 -0.66 0.47
N GLY A 75 15.99 0.02 1.46
CA GLY A 75 16.13 1.48 1.45
C GLY A 75 17.51 1.92 1.88
N PHE A 76 17.53 3.00 2.63
CA PHE A 76 18.72 3.57 3.26
C PHE A 76 18.32 4.19 4.61
N PRO A 77 19.27 4.38 5.55
CA PRO A 77 18.98 5.04 6.82
C PRO A 77 18.33 6.41 6.63
N GLY A 78 17.19 6.64 7.29
CA GLY A 78 16.43 7.89 7.19
C GLY A 78 15.51 8.01 5.98
N ILE A 79 15.35 6.94 5.18
CA ILE A 79 14.32 6.88 4.13
C ILE A 79 12.93 7.10 4.73
N SER A 80 12.07 7.87 4.04
CA SER A 80 10.67 8.02 4.46
C SER A 80 9.85 6.77 4.16
N GLU A 81 8.72 6.62 4.86
CA GLU A 81 7.74 5.57 4.58
C GLU A 81 7.29 5.60 3.12
N GLU A 82 6.88 6.77 2.63
CA GLU A 82 6.48 6.99 1.24
C GLU A 82 7.55 6.55 0.24
N GLN A 83 8.80 6.97 0.43
CA GLN A 83 9.91 6.58 -0.45
C GLN A 83 10.16 5.06 -0.42
N CYS A 84 10.00 4.41 0.73
CA CYS A 84 10.13 2.97 0.83
C CYS A 84 9.01 2.23 0.10
N GLU A 85 7.77 2.70 0.25
CA GLU A 85 6.60 2.11 -0.41
C GLU A 85 6.64 2.33 -1.93
N GLU A 86 7.08 3.50 -2.40
CA GLU A 86 7.31 3.79 -3.82
C GLU A 86 8.32 2.84 -4.46
N ARG A 87 9.31 2.38 -3.67
CA ARG A 87 10.28 1.36 -4.08
C ARG A 87 9.68 -0.05 -4.09
N GLY A 88 8.39 -0.19 -3.80
CA GLY A 88 7.72 -1.46 -3.72
C GLY A 88 8.23 -2.29 -2.55
N CYS A 89 8.55 -1.66 -1.42
CA CYS A 89 8.98 -2.34 -0.21
C CYS A 89 8.02 -2.16 0.96
N CYS A 90 8.34 -2.81 2.07
CA CYS A 90 7.64 -2.74 3.34
C CYS A 90 8.35 -1.74 4.25
N PHE A 91 7.58 -0.92 4.96
CA PHE A 91 8.11 0.01 5.94
C PHE A 91 7.60 -0.34 7.34
N ASP A 92 8.49 -0.38 8.33
CA ASP A 92 8.12 -0.49 9.75
C ASP A 92 9.25 0.06 10.65
N SER A 93 8.97 1.20 11.29
CA SER A 93 9.89 1.93 12.16
C SER A 93 9.67 1.69 13.66
N ASN A 94 8.78 0.78 14.06
CA ASN A 94 8.44 0.53 15.47
C ASN A 94 9.60 -0.07 16.28
N TYR A 95 10.64 -0.58 15.60
CA TYR A 95 11.77 -1.26 16.22
C TYR A 95 13.07 -0.49 15.96
N PRO A 96 13.79 -0.05 17.00
CA PRO A 96 15.07 0.63 16.84
C PRO A 96 16.18 -0.35 16.43
N GLY A 97 17.17 0.15 15.67
CA GLY A 97 18.38 -0.62 15.31
C GLY A 97 18.16 -1.73 14.29
N VAL A 98 16.98 -1.81 13.67
CA VAL A 98 16.68 -2.75 12.58
C VAL A 98 16.34 -2.01 11.29
N ARG A 99 16.18 -2.79 10.21
CA ARG A 99 15.88 -2.28 8.89
C ARG A 99 14.42 -1.84 8.83
N TRP A 100 14.20 -0.54 8.66
CA TRP A 100 12.86 0.04 8.57
C TRP A 100 12.26 -0.13 7.19
N CYS A 101 13.05 0.03 6.14
CA CYS A 101 12.63 -0.26 4.77
C CYS A 101 13.17 -1.62 4.32
N PHE A 102 12.29 -2.57 4.07
CA PHE A 102 12.67 -3.95 3.80
C PHE A 102 11.88 -4.59 2.67
N HIS A 103 12.50 -5.58 2.02
CA HIS A 103 11.84 -6.34 0.96
C HIS A 103 10.68 -7.18 1.54
N PRO A 104 9.53 -7.25 0.83
CA PRO A 104 8.45 -8.16 1.19
C PRO A 104 8.90 -9.62 1.06
N LEU A 105 8.21 -10.52 1.78
CA LEU A 105 8.26 -11.95 1.52
C LEU A 105 7.86 -12.22 0.07
N THR A 106 8.63 -13.07 -0.58
CA THR A 106 8.31 -13.63 -1.88
C THR A 106 8.02 -15.12 -1.73
N ARG A 107 7.41 -15.74 -2.75
CA ARG A 107 7.19 -17.20 -2.78
C ARG A 107 8.46 -18.04 -2.58
N LYS A 108 9.66 -17.45 -2.72
CA LYS A 108 10.94 -18.14 -2.51
C LYS A 108 11.43 -18.10 -1.06
N ASP A 109 10.79 -17.31 -0.20
CA ASP A 109 11.14 -17.16 1.20
C ASP A 109 10.35 -18.13 2.12
N TYR A 110 9.52 -19.00 1.51
CA TYR A 110 8.76 -20.09 2.14
C TYR A 110 9.49 -21.43 2.01
#